data_AF-A0ABD3NHS9-F1
#
_entry.id   AF-A0ABD3NHS9-F1
#
_cell.length_a   1.000
_cell.length_b   1.000
_cell.length_c   1.000
_cell.angle_alpha   90.00
_cell.angle_beta   90.00
_cell.angle_gamma   90.00
#
_symmetry.space_group_name_H-M   'P 1'
#
loop_
_entity.id
_entity.type
_entity.pdbx_description
1 polymer ?
#
loop_
_entity_poly.entity_id
_entity_poly.type
_entity_poly.pdbx_seq_one_letter_code
_entity_poly.pdbx_strand_id
1 'polypeptide(L)'
;MLGSVVNAVERLGCDVLYIPGGCTYLCQPIDVGINRPFKRELKRQWEDWVEDAGTDLQAPSRRDVAEWVITAHAMIPTATVKSAWKKTGFSWDCDDAAAYKPRFHALRDRHQ
;
A
#
# COMPACT_ATOMS: atom_id res chain seq x y z
N MET A 1 -7.76 19.30 -11.90
CA MET A 1 -7.45 17.88 -12.20
C MET A 1 -7.87 16.94 -11.06
N LEU A 2 -7.66 17.29 -9.78
CA LEU A 2 -8.16 16.49 -8.64
C LEU A 2 -9.69 16.34 -8.61
N GLY A 3 -10.45 17.40 -8.90
CA GLY A 3 -11.92 17.36 -8.83
C GLY A 3 -12.58 16.32 -9.74
N SER A 4 -12.03 16.00 -10.92
CA SER A 4 -12.62 14.99 -11.80
C SER A 4 -12.43 13.56 -11.28
N VAL A 5 -11.31 13.30 -10.60
CA VAL A 5 -11.01 11.98 -10.00
C VAL A 5 -11.82 11.80 -8.71
N VAL A 6 -11.86 12.82 -7.84
CA VAL A 6 -12.66 12.78 -6.61
C VAL A 6 -14.12 12.52 -6.93
N ASN A 7 -14.70 13.28 -7.86
CA ASN A 7 -16.09 13.08 -8.28
C ASN A 7 -16.33 11.67 -8.87
N ALA A 8 -15.34 11.07 -9.53
CA ALA A 8 -15.47 9.72 -10.06
C ALA A 8 -15.46 8.66 -8.95
N VAL A 9 -14.61 8.83 -7.94
CA VAL A 9 -14.54 7.94 -6.76
C VAL A 9 -15.83 8.04 -5.94
N GLU A 10 -16.34 9.25 -5.72
CA GLU A 10 -17.60 9.47 -5.00
C GLU A 10 -18.81 8.88 -5.74
N ARG A 11 -18.82 8.93 -7.08
CA ARG A 11 -19.87 8.26 -7.89
C ARG A 11 -19.86 6.74 -7.77
N LEU A 12 -18.74 6.13 -7.37
CA LEU A 12 -18.68 4.70 -7.05
C LEU A 12 -19.13 4.40 -5.61
N GLY A 13 -19.56 5.41 -4.85
CA GLY A 13 -19.96 5.27 -3.45
C GLY A 13 -18.79 5.15 -2.48
N CYS A 14 -17.59 5.59 -2.89
CA CYS A 14 -16.40 5.56 -2.05
C CYS A 14 -16.07 6.95 -1.49
N ASP A 15 -15.71 7.01 -0.20
CA ASP A 15 -15.20 8.22 0.41
C ASP A 15 -13.73 8.48 0.06
N VAL A 16 -13.37 9.75 -0.12
CA VAL A 16 -11.98 10.17 -0.36
C VAL A 16 -11.37 10.72 0.93
N LEU A 17 -10.30 10.09 1.40
CA LEU A 17 -9.51 10.59 2.53
C LEU A 17 -8.31 11.42 2.05
N TYR A 18 -8.24 12.67 2.49
CA TYR A 18 -7.11 13.55 2.21
C TYR A 18 -5.98 13.33 3.22
N ILE A 19 -4.77 13.07 2.71
CA ILE A 19 -3.58 12.85 3.52
C ILE A 19 -2.72 14.12 3.46
N PRO A 20 -2.32 14.68 4.62
CA PRO A 20 -1.43 15.83 4.64
C PRO A 20 -0.08 15.51 4.00
N GLY A 21 0.53 16.54 3.40
CA GLY A 21 1.86 16.44 2.83
C GLY A 21 2.87 15.91 3.86
N GLY A 22 3.68 14.94 3.46
CA GLY A 22 4.70 14.32 4.31
C GLY A 22 4.17 13.29 5.31
N CYS A 23 2.86 13.03 5.39
CA CYS A 23 2.30 12.08 6.37
C CYS A 23 1.96 10.69 5.81
N THR A 24 2.35 10.36 4.58
CA THR A 24 2.01 9.05 3.98
C THR A 24 2.54 7.88 4.81
N TYR A 25 3.78 7.98 5.31
CA TYR A 25 4.40 6.97 6.17
C TYR A 25 3.69 6.75 7.53
N LEU A 26 2.82 7.68 7.94
CA LEU A 26 2.02 7.60 9.17
C LEU A 26 0.58 7.15 8.90
N CYS A 27 0.01 7.60 7.78
CA CYS A 27 -1.42 7.50 7.51
C CYS A 27 -1.77 6.40 6.51
N GLN A 28 -0.86 6.02 5.60
CA GLN A 28 -1.15 5.02 4.57
C GLN A 28 -0.78 3.62 5.07
N PRO A 29 -1.74 2.66 5.12
CA PRO A 29 -1.46 1.28 5.55
C PRO A 29 -0.35 0.64 4.72
N ILE A 30 -0.30 0.97 3.42
CA ILE A 30 0.71 0.48 2.50
C ILE A 30 2.11 0.83 2.99
N ASP A 31 2.36 2.10 3.32
CA ASP A 31 3.67 2.54 3.81
C ASP A 31 3.97 2.07 5.23
N VAL A 32 2.96 1.97 6.10
CA VAL A 32 3.14 1.62 7.52
C VAL A 32 3.56 0.17 7.73
N GLY A 33 3.02 -0.77 6.96
CA GLY A 33 3.22 -2.20 7.26
C GLY A 33 3.40 -3.11 6.06
N ILE A 34 2.94 -2.73 4.86
CA ILE A 34 2.89 -3.63 3.70
C ILE A 34 4.15 -3.47 2.83
N ASN A 35 4.60 -2.24 2.62
CA ASN A 35 5.72 -1.95 1.72
C ASN A 35 7.03 -2.60 2.17
N ARG A 36 7.29 -2.68 3.48
CA ARG A 36 8.51 -3.30 4.00
C ARG A 36 8.63 -4.79 3.65
N PRO A 37 7.67 -5.67 4.01
CA PRO A 37 7.75 -7.08 3.63
C PRO A 37 7.65 -7.29 2.12
N PHE A 38 6.85 -6.48 1.41
CA PHE A 38 6.77 -6.54 -0.06
C PHE A 38 8.13 -6.29 -0.72
N LYS A 39 8.78 -5.15 -0.40
CA LYS A 39 10.10 -4.79 -0.96
C LYS A 39 11.18 -5.78 -0.56
N ARG A 40 11.11 -6.37 0.64
CA ARG A 40 12.03 -7.42 1.07
C ARG A 40 11.92 -8.66 0.19
N GLU A 41 10.70 -9.12 -0.08
CA GLU A 41 10.50 -10.30 -0.93
C GLU A 41 10.86 -10.00 -2.39
N LEU A 42 10.50 -8.82 -2.90
CA LEU A 42 10.89 -8.40 -4.24
C LEU A 42 12.42 -8.37 -4.41
N LYS A 43 13.14 -7.88 -3.39
CA LYS A 43 14.60 -7.90 -3.36
C LYS A 43 15.15 -9.33 -3.36
N ARG A 44 14.55 -10.23 -2.58
CA ARG A 44 14.95 -11.64 -2.52
C ARG A 44 14.83 -12.32 -3.89
N GLN A 45 13.70 -12.12 -4.59
CA GLN A 45 13.49 -12.65 -5.95
C GLN A 45 14.54 -12.13 -6.95
N TRP A 46 14.89 -10.85 -6.85
CA TRP A 46 15.95 -10.27 -7.68
C TRP A 46 17.34 -10.84 -7.32
N GLU A 47 17.64 -11.02 -6.03
CA GLU A 47 18.91 -11.62 -5.57
C GLU A 47 19.06 -13.06 -6.07
N ASP A 48 18.01 -13.89 -5.93
CA ASP A 48 17.99 -15.26 -6.45
C ASP A 48 18.22 -15.28 -7.98
N TRP A 49 17.53 -14.40 -8.71
CA TRP A 49 17.67 -14.31 -10.17
C TRP A 49 19.08 -13.86 -10.60
N VAL A 50 19.70 -12.95 -9.85
CA VAL A 50 21.09 -12.51 -10.09
C VAL A 50 22.06 -13.67 -9.87
N GLU A 51 21.85 -14.46 -8.82
CA GLU A 51 22.68 -15.64 -8.52
C GLU A 51 22.59 -16.68 -9.65
N ASP A 52 21.38 -16.92 -10.16
CA ASP A 52 21.14 -17.84 -11.27
C ASP A 52 21.75 -17.36 -12.60
N ALA A 53 21.73 -16.05 -12.87
CA ALA A 53 22.30 -15.46 -14.09
C ALA A 53 23.85 -15.44 -14.09
N GLY A 54 24.47 -15.44 -12.90
CA GLY A 54 25.93 -15.45 -12.75
C GLY A 54 26.61 -14.23 -13.38
N THR A 55 27.53 -14.46 -14.33
CA THR A 55 28.34 -13.39 -14.95
C THR A 55 27.72 -12.77 -16.20
N ASP A 56 26.68 -13.37 -16.77
CA ASP A 56 25.97 -12.84 -17.94
C ASP A 56 24.69 -12.13 -17.52
N LEU A 57 24.86 -11.06 -16.74
CA LEU A 57 23.73 -10.31 -16.18
C LEU A 57 23.13 -9.37 -17.23
N GLN A 58 22.01 -9.80 -17.82
CA GLN A 58 21.18 -8.94 -18.66
C GLN A 58 20.18 -8.14 -17.81
N ALA A 59 19.34 -7.29 -18.42
CA ALA A 59 18.22 -6.72 -17.68
C ALA A 59 17.09 -7.76 -17.56
N PRO A 60 16.43 -7.91 -16.40
CA PRO A 60 15.28 -8.80 -16.30
C PRO A 60 14.16 -8.30 -17.23
N SER A 61 13.41 -9.23 -17.80
CA SER A 61 12.28 -8.87 -18.64
C SER A 61 11.16 -8.27 -17.79
N ARG A 62 10.23 -7.55 -18.45
CA ARG A 62 9.02 -7.05 -17.78
C ARG A 62 8.17 -8.18 -17.19
N ARG A 63 8.24 -9.37 -17.80
CA ARG A 63 7.52 -10.56 -17.33
C ARG A 63 8.13 -11.05 -16.03
N ASP A 64 9.46 -11.17 -15.95
CA ASP A 64 10.16 -11.61 -14.74
C ASP A 64 9.81 -10.68 -13.57
N VAL A 65 9.90 -9.36 -13.79
CA VAL A 65 9.55 -8.38 -12.77
C VAL A 65 8.08 -8.49 -12.34
N ALA A 66 7.15 -8.73 -13.27
CA ALA A 66 5.74 -8.92 -12.93
C ALA A 66 5.51 -10.19 -12.11
N GLU A 67 6.19 -11.28 -12.43
CA GLU A 67 6.13 -12.55 -11.68
C GLU A 67 6.70 -12.38 -10.27
N TRP A 68 7.78 -11.60 -10.10
CA TRP A 68 8.31 -11.25 -8.78
C TRP A 68 7.34 -10.39 -7.98
N VAL A 69 6.64 -9.42 -8.60
CA VAL A 69 5.63 -8.60 -7.93
C VAL A 69 4.46 -9.46 -7.45
N ILE A 70 3.96 -10.37 -8.28
CA ILE A 70 2.87 -11.30 -7.92
C ILE A 70 3.30 -12.17 -6.73
N THR A 71 4.49 -12.75 -6.81
CA THR A 71 5.04 -13.61 -5.76
C THR A 71 5.25 -12.84 -4.46
N ALA A 72 5.86 -11.66 -4.54
CA ALA A 72 6.10 -10.80 -3.39
C ALA A 72 4.81 -10.36 -2.72
N HIS A 73 3.74 -10.12 -3.48
CA HIS A 73 2.43 -9.81 -2.92
C HIS A 73 1.79 -11.02 -2.23
N ALA A 74 1.83 -12.20 -2.85
CA ALA A 74 1.27 -13.43 -2.30
C ALA A 74 1.92 -13.86 -0.98
N MET A 75 3.20 -13.52 -0.77
CA MET A 75 3.93 -13.82 0.45
C MET A 75 3.59 -12.90 1.63
N ILE A 76 2.81 -11.84 1.44
CA ILE A 76 2.41 -10.93 2.51
C ILE A 76 1.26 -11.57 3.30
N PRO A 77 1.43 -11.88 4.59
CA PRO A 77 0.36 -12.48 5.37
C PRO A 77 -0.84 -11.53 5.50
N THR A 78 -2.05 -12.05 5.39
CA THR A 78 -3.28 -11.29 5.67
C THR A 78 -3.25 -10.61 7.05
N ALA A 79 -2.61 -11.24 8.04
CA ALA A 79 -2.40 -10.66 9.37
C ALA A 79 -1.56 -9.37 9.34
N THR A 80 -0.56 -9.28 8.47
CA THR A 80 0.25 -8.08 8.26
C THR A 80 -0.58 -6.96 7.65
N VAL A 81 -1.41 -7.28 6.64
CA VAL A 81 -2.34 -6.31 6.03
C VAL A 81 -3.29 -5.78 7.11
N LYS A 82 -3.99 -6.66 7.82
CA LYS A 82 -4.90 -6.26 8.91
C LYS A 82 -4.21 -5.40 9.98
N SER A 83 -2.99 -5.75 10.37
CA SER A 83 -2.23 -4.97 11.37
C SER A 83 -1.85 -3.58 10.86
N ALA A 84 -1.48 -3.45 9.59
CA ALA A 84 -1.16 -2.16 8.98
C ALA A 84 -2.37 -1.22 8.94
N TRP A 85 -3.54 -1.75 8.58
CA TRP A 85 -4.80 -1.02 8.59
C TRP A 85 -5.22 -0.58 9.99
N LYS A 86 -5.16 -1.49 10.97
CA LYS A 86 -5.43 -1.15 12.39
C LYS A 86 -4.50 -0.06 12.92
N LYS A 87 -3.20 -0.14 12.61
CA LYS A 87 -2.20 0.81 13.08
C LYS A 87 -2.40 2.24 12.54
N THR A 88 -2.98 2.35 11.35
CA THR A 88 -3.29 3.62 10.68
C THR A 88 -4.66 4.20 11.07
N GLY A 89 -5.40 3.52 11.96
CA GLY A 89 -6.70 3.99 12.46
C GLY A 89 -7.89 3.57 11.61
N PHE A 90 -7.70 2.64 10.67
CA PHE A 90 -8.79 2.03 9.91
C PHE A 90 -9.25 0.72 10.57
N SER A 91 -10.55 0.43 10.47
CA SER A 91 -11.10 -0.87 10.80
C SER A 91 -11.05 -1.81 9.60
N TRP A 92 -11.11 -3.12 9.86
CA TRP A 92 -11.21 -4.16 8.82
C TRP A 92 -12.60 -4.81 8.79
N ASP A 93 -13.38 -4.68 9.87
CA ASP A 93 -14.69 -5.30 9.99
C ASP A 93 -15.74 -4.45 9.28
N CYS A 94 -16.35 -5.02 8.24
CA CYS A 94 -17.39 -4.38 7.42
C CYS A 94 -18.69 -4.09 8.18
N ASP A 95 -18.89 -4.75 9.32
CA ASP A 95 -20.08 -4.60 10.18
C ASP A 95 -19.92 -3.49 11.23
N ASP A 96 -18.72 -2.94 11.37
CA ASP A 96 -18.40 -1.93 12.36
C ASP A 96 -18.34 -0.55 11.69
N ALA A 97 -19.49 -0.11 11.16
CA ALA A 97 -19.68 1.22 10.57
C ALA A 97 -19.32 2.38 11.54
N ALA A 98 -19.11 2.07 12.83
CA ALA A 98 -18.70 2.97 13.89
C ALA A 98 -17.18 3.00 14.16
N ALA A 99 -16.37 2.18 13.47
CA ALA A 99 -14.97 1.93 13.87
C ALA A 99 -13.90 2.76 13.13
N TYR A 100 -14.28 3.66 12.22
CA TYR A 100 -13.34 4.68 11.74
C TYR A 100 -13.11 5.70 12.86
N LYS A 101 -12.04 5.51 13.64
CA LYS A 101 -11.54 6.47 14.62
C LYS A 101 -10.29 7.13 14.04
N PRO A 102 -10.45 8.18 13.23
CA PRO A 102 -9.32 8.82 12.57
C PRO A 102 -8.38 9.40 13.62
N ARG A 103 -7.19 8.82 13.70
CA ARG A 103 -6.10 9.32 14.56
C ARG A 103 -5.61 10.71 14.13
N PHE A 104 -6.06 11.21 12.97
CA PHE A 104 -5.56 12.41 12.30
C PHE A 104 -6.66 13.41 11.91
N HIS A 105 -7.83 13.40 12.58
CA HIS A 105 -8.95 14.29 12.22
C HIS A 105 -8.63 15.80 12.30
N ALA A 106 -7.54 16.19 12.97
CA ALA A 106 -7.08 17.57 13.12
C ALA A 106 -6.51 18.22 11.84
N LEU A 107 -6.67 17.60 10.67
CA LEU A 107 -6.05 18.06 9.41
C LEU A 107 -7.06 18.41 8.32
N ARG A 108 -8.37 18.28 8.60
CA ARG A 108 -9.44 18.68 7.67
C ARG A 108 -9.56 20.20 7.51
N ASP A 109 -9.16 20.97 8.51
CA ASP A 109 -9.54 22.39 8.63
C ASP A 109 -8.51 23.39 8.07
N ARG A 110 -7.61 22.99 7.16
CA ARG A 110 -6.60 23.91 6.59
C ARG A 110 -6.70 24.21 5.10
N HIS A 111 -7.69 23.67 4.39
CA HIS A 111 -7.84 23.89 2.96
C HIS A 111 -9.29 24.15 2.49
N GLN A 112 -10.11 24.79 3.34
CA GLN A 112 -11.22 25.60 2.86
C GLN A 112 -10.75 27.04 2.65
#